data_AF-A0A0M2TZN7-F1
#
_entry.id   AF-A0A0M2TZN7-F1
#
_cell.length_a   1.000
_cell.length_b   1.000
_cell.length_c   1.000
_cell.angle_alpha   90.00
_cell.angle_beta   90.00
_cell.angle_gamma   90.00
#
_symmetry.space_group_name_H-M   'P 1'
#
loop_
_entity.id
_entity.type
_entity.pdbx_description
1 polymer ?
#
loop_
_entity_poly.entity_id
_entity_poly.type
_entity_poly.pdbx_seq_one_letter_code
_entity_poly.pdbx_strand_id
1 'polypeptide(L)' 'MVRKVEPPIPWELDGTIDLALYNVETGELNVVATGTNEVYYYPVKWDRDGTLTYEKHFINNEEIERLEYKK' A
#
# COMPACT_ATOMS: atom_id res chain seq x y z
N MET A 1 0.66 -23.44 -28.78
CA MET A 1 -0.17 -22.35 -28.23
C MET A 1 -0.19 -22.54 -26.71
N VAL A 2 0.50 -21.69 -25.96
CA VAL A 2 0.56 -21.79 -24.49
C VAL A 2 -0.65 -21.06 -23.92
N ARG A 3 -1.49 -21.75 -23.15
CA ARG A 3 -2.59 -21.13 -22.42
C ARG A 3 -2.02 -20.31 -21.28
N LYS A 4 -2.23 -19.00 -21.29
CA LYS A 4 -1.95 -18.12 -20.15
C LYS A 4 -2.99 -18.45 -19.07
N VAL A 5 -2.55 -19.02 -17.96
CA VAL A 5 -3.39 -19.26 -16.79
C VAL A 5 -3.27 -18.03 -15.92
N GLU A 6 -4.35 -17.25 -15.81
CA GLU A 6 -4.41 -16.16 -14.83
C GLU A 6 -4.84 -16.75 -13.49
N PRO A 7 -4.05 -16.57 -12.41
CA PRO A 7 -4.38 -17.13 -11.12
C PRO A 7 -5.65 -16.45 -10.56
N PRO A 8 -6.55 -17.20 -9.91
CA PRO A 8 -7.88 -16.73 -9.48
C PRO A 8 -7.84 -15.64 -8.40
N ILE A 9 -6.68 -15.48 -7.76
CA ILE A 9 -6.20 -14.36 -6.95
C ILE A 9 -4.68 -14.39 -7.24
N PRO A 10 -3.98 -13.28 -7.52
CA PRO A 10 -2.52 -13.36 -7.61
C PRO A 10 -2.04 -13.82 -6.23
N TRP A 11 -1.59 -15.08 -6.13
CA TRP A 11 -0.87 -15.59 -4.96
C TRP A 11 0.33 -14.69 -4.63
N GLU A 12 0.75 -13.90 -5.62
CA GLU A 12 1.71 -12.83 -5.52
C GLU A 12 1.32 -11.71 -4.54
N LEU A 13 0.05 -11.57 -4.15
CA LEU A 13 -0.40 -10.58 -3.15
C LEU A 13 -0.40 -11.12 -1.71
N ASP A 14 -0.18 -12.43 -1.52
CA ASP A 14 -0.18 -13.03 -0.19
C ASP A 14 0.99 -12.47 0.63
N GLY A 15 0.69 -11.77 1.73
CA GLY A 15 1.69 -11.08 2.56
C GLY A 15 1.98 -9.62 2.19
N THR A 16 1.25 -9.03 1.24
CA THR A 16 1.38 -7.60 0.88
C THR A 16 0.38 -6.74 1.66
N ILE A 17 0.65 -5.43 1.78
CA ILE A 17 -0.14 -4.50 2.60
C ILE A 17 -0.50 -3.26 1.80
N ASP A 18 -1.79 -3.01 1.63
CA ASP A 18 -2.35 -1.76 1.13
C ASP A 18 -2.34 -0.67 2.21
N LEU A 19 -2.18 0.59 1.79
CA LEU A 19 -2.38 1.75 2.64
C LEU A 19 -3.72 2.42 2.32
N ALA A 20 -4.61 2.48 3.31
CA ALA A 20 -5.91 3.14 3.18
C ALA A 20 -6.16 4.15 4.30
N LEU A 21 -6.93 5.18 3.99
CA LEU A 21 -7.40 6.21 4.89
C LEU A 21 -8.89 6.06 5.14
N TYR A 22 -9.24 5.97 6.42
CA TYR A 22 -10.63 5.91 6.87
C TYR A 22 -11.06 7.25 7.47
N ASN A 23 -12.14 7.81 6.93
CA ASN A 23 -12.80 8.97 7.52
C ASN A 23 -13.77 8.51 8.61
N VAL A 24 -13.47 8.83 9.86
CA VAL A 24 -14.27 8.43 11.03
C VAL A 24 -15.64 9.10 11.11
N GLU A 25 -15.82 10.26 10.48
CA GLU A 25 -17.08 11.02 10.50
C GLU A 25 -18.05 10.50 9.44
N THR A 26 -17.55 10.20 8.23
CA THR A 26 -18.37 9.80 7.08
C THR A 26 -18.40 8.29 6.86
N GLY A 27 -17.46 7.54 7.44
CA GLY A 27 -17.28 6.12 7.17
C GLY A 27 -16.61 5.81 5.83
N GLU A 28 -16.14 6.83 5.11
CA GLU A 28 -15.52 6.68 3.79
C GLU A 28 -14.10 6.09 3.90
N LEU A 29 -13.80 5.09 3.08
CA LEU A 29 -12.47 4.48 2.98
C LEU A 29 -11.85 4.82 1.62
N ASN A 30 -10.67 5.43 1.64
CA ASN A 30 -9.90 5.79 0.45
C ASN A 30 -8.56 5.05 0.44
N VAL A 31 -8.31 4.24 -0.59
CA VAL A 31 -7.01 3.57 -0.77
C VAL A 31 -6.00 4.60 -1.30
N VAL A 32 -4.94 4.83 -0.54
CA VAL A 32 -3.85 5.76 -0.88
C VAL A 32 -2.79 5.08 -1.74
N ALA A 33 -2.46 3.83 -1.42
CA ALA A 33 -1.52 3.02 -2.17
C ALA A 33 -1.91 1.54 -2.08
N THR A 34 -1.75 0.82 -3.19
CA THR A 34 -2.05 -0.61 -3.28
C THR A 34 -0.74 -1.39 -3.34
N GLY A 35 -0.58 -2.34 -2.42
CA GLY A 35 0.53 -3.28 -2.39
C GLY A 35 0.57 -4.13 -3.65
N THR A 36 1.77 -4.59 -3.99
CA THR A 36 1.98 -5.55 -5.08
C THR A 36 2.90 -6.65 -4.58
N ASN A 37 3.14 -7.65 -5.43
CA ASN A 37 4.12 -8.69 -5.19
C ASN A 37 5.57 -8.21 -5.03
N GLU A 38 5.83 -6.94 -5.31
CA GLU A 38 7.13 -6.31 -5.15
C GLU A 38 7.18 -5.39 -3.93
N VAL A 39 6.04 -4.83 -3.51
CA VAL A 39 6.02 -3.79 -2.47
C VAL A 39 4.84 -3.88 -1.50
N TYR A 40 5.08 -3.49 -0.25
CA TYR A 40 4.05 -3.26 0.75
C TYR A 40 4.22 -1.89 1.40
N TYR A 41 3.15 -1.37 2.00
CA TYR A 41 3.13 -0.03 2.58
C TYR A 41 2.95 -0.05 4.10
N TYR A 42 3.59 0.89 4.79
CA TYR A 42 3.52 1.02 6.24
C TYR A 42 3.37 2.48 6.67
N PRO A 43 2.33 2.85 7.46
CA PRO A 43 2.18 4.21 7.96
C PRO A 43 3.21 4.51 9.07
N VAL A 44 3.88 5.66 8.99
CA VAL A 44 4.93 6.03 9.96
C VAL A 44 4.41 7.03 10.99
N LYS A 45 3.86 8.15 10.53
CA LYS A 45 3.40 9.23 11.40
C LYS A 45 2.42 10.15 10.71
N TRP A 46 1.63 10.84 11.52
CA TRP A 46 0.87 12.00 11.11
C TRP A 46 1.53 13.26 11.64
N ASP A 47 1.79 14.21 10.75
CA ASP A 47 2.20 15.55 11.14
C ASP A 47 0.97 16.41 11.50
N ARG A 48 1.22 17.48 12.26
CA ARG A 48 0.15 18.35 12.81
C ARG A 48 -0.68 19.04 11.73
N ASP A 49 -0.13 19.18 10.53
CA ASP A 49 -0.81 19.79 9.39
C ASP A 49 -1.69 18.78 8.61
N GLY A 50 -1.80 17.54 9.12
CA GLY A 50 -2.57 16.49 8.47
C GLY A 50 -1.83 15.78 7.35
N THR A 51 -0.51 15.96 7.21
CA THR A 51 0.30 15.17 6.27
C THR A 51 0.59 13.79 6.87
N LEU A 52 0.29 12.72 6.13
CA LEU A 52 0.69 11.36 6.46
C LEU A 52 2.06 11.07 5.86
N THR A 53 3.03 10.73 6.70
CA THR A 53 4.26 10.08 6.24
C THR A 53 4.07 8.56 6.28
N TYR A 54 4.41 7.89 5.21
CA TYR A 54 4.38 6.43 5.09
C TYR A 54 5.62 5.92 4.36
N GLU A 55 5.87 4.63 4.47
CA GLU A 55 6.96 3.95 3.80
C GLU A 55 6.41 2.98 2.76
N LYS A 56 7.13 2.88 1.66
CA LYS A 56 7.01 1.83 0.66
C LYS A 56 8.24 0.93 0.81
N HIS A 57 8.00 -0.33 1.12
CA HIS A 57 9.02 -1.34 1.35
C HIS A 57 9.07 -2.27 0.15
N PHE A 58 10.25 -2.50 -0.40
CA PHE A 58 10.45 -3.46 -1.48
C PHE A 58 10.85 -4.82 -0.91
N ILE A 59 10.07 -5.85 -1.27
CA ILE A 59 10.16 -7.19 -0.68
C ILE A 59 11.53 -7.86 -0.98
N ASN A 60 12.13 -7.57 -2.14
CA ASN A 60 13.28 -8.32 -2.66
C ASN A 60 14.65 -7.67 -2.46
N ASN A 61 14.74 -6.43 -1.97
CA ASN A 61 16.03 -5.70 -1.91
C ASN A 61 16.21 -4.77 -0.70
N GLU A 62 15.41 -4.91 0.37
CA GLU A 62 15.47 -4.08 1.60
C GLU A 62 15.37 -2.56 1.37
N GLU A 63 14.98 -2.14 0.16
CA GLU A 63 14.80 -0.73 -0.16
C GLU A 63 13.55 -0.18 0.52
N ILE A 64 13.68 1.01 1.09
CA ILE A 64 12.59 1.71 1.76
C ILE A 64 12.52 3.14 1.21
N GLU A 65 11.40 3.46 0.57
CA GLU A 65 11.09 4.82 0.13
C GLU A 65 10.15 5.47 1.15
N ARG A 66 10.51 6.65 1.65
CA ARG A 66 9.63 7.45 2.52
C ARG A 66 8.85 8.45 1.67
N LEU A 67 7.53 8.40 1.80
CA LEU A 67 6.57 9.14 0.98
C LEU A 67 5.63 9.94 1.89
N GLU A 68 4.99 10.95 1.30
CA GLU A 68 4.02 11.81 1.98
C GLU A 68 2.69 11.82 1.22
N TYR A 69 1.59 11.81 1.97
CA TYR A 69 0.25 11.98 1.44
C TYR A 69 -0.41 13.17 2.14
N LYS A 70 -0.98 14.06 1.33
CA LYS A 70 -1.75 15.22 1.77
C LYS A 70 -3.03 15.27 0.95
N LYS A 71 -4.18 15.31 1.64
CA LYS A 71 -5.50 15.42 1.01
C LYS A 71 -5.75 16.83 0.48
#